data_AF-A0AA36F8X8-F1
#
_entry.id   AF-A0AA36F8X8-F1
#
_cell.length_a   1.000
_cell.length_b   1.000
_cell.length_c   1.000
_cell.angle_alpha   90.00
_cell.angle_beta   90.00
_cell.angle_gamma   90.00
#
_symmetry.space_group_name_H-M   'P 1'
#
loop_
_entity.id
_entity.type
_entity.pdbx_description
1 polymer ?
#
loop_
_entity_poly.entity_id
_entity_poly.type
_entity_poly.pdbx_seq_one_letter_code
_entity_poly.pdbx_strand_id
1 'polypeptide(L)'
;MSLNTAHCNYGVLIYTGERILIYCDGVQVTLEGGNLPKGSKKGRIYLTTHRVIFLNNSQKDHLLSFSMPFFTLRQVELEQPVFSANYIKGTVFAEQGGKWSGNAAFKLCFNKGGAIEFGQAMLQAGKLAHEVFMAEAPPPYPGVDSNLNPYPTGSAQDAKAREAAASSAYYNPANPHNVYMPSPSEPPPPYSEIGKKTN
;
A
#
# COMPACT_ATOMS: atom_id res chain seq x y z
N MET A 1 13.23 -3.62 -5.19
CA MET A 1 13.58 -4.05 -3.83
C MET A 1 14.15 -2.89 -3.03
N SER A 2 13.79 -2.84 -1.75
CA SER A 2 14.35 -1.96 -0.73
C SER A 2 14.98 -2.75 0.43
N LEU A 3 16.01 -2.19 1.07
CA LEU A 3 16.71 -2.80 2.21
C LEU A 3 16.36 -2.09 3.52
N ASN A 4 16.24 -2.86 4.61
CA ASN A 4 16.05 -2.36 5.96
C ASN A 4 14.90 -1.35 6.08
N THR A 5 13.77 -1.66 5.44
CA THR A 5 12.53 -0.85 5.44
C THR A 5 11.30 -1.59 5.96
N ALA A 6 11.36 -2.93 6.07
CA ALA A 6 10.18 -3.77 6.30
C ALA A 6 10.24 -4.55 7.62
N HIS A 7 10.98 -4.06 8.61
CA HIS A 7 11.10 -4.64 9.95
C HIS A 7 10.71 -3.64 11.03
N CYS A 8 10.23 -4.16 12.15
CA CYS A 8 10.04 -3.40 13.39
C CYS A 8 10.31 -4.32 14.57
N ASN A 9 11.36 -4.07 15.35
CA ASN A 9 11.82 -4.93 16.46
C ASN A 9 11.95 -6.41 16.02
N TYR A 10 10.95 -7.23 16.33
CA TYR A 10 10.87 -8.67 16.02
C TYR A 10 9.78 -9.02 15.00
N GLY A 11 9.11 -8.01 14.45
CA GLY A 11 7.99 -8.13 13.53
C GLY A 11 8.30 -7.65 12.12
N VAL A 12 7.37 -7.94 11.23
CA VAL A 12 7.36 -7.45 9.85
C VAL A 12 6.49 -6.20 9.75
N LEU A 13 6.98 -5.18 9.03
CA LEU A 13 6.22 -3.96 8.77
C LEU A 13 5.56 -4.07 7.39
N ILE A 14 4.23 -4.01 7.39
CA ILE A 14 3.39 -4.07 6.18
C ILE A 14 2.57 -2.79 6.05
N TYR A 15 2.20 -2.41 4.83
CA TYR A 15 1.40 -1.21 4.58
C TYR A 15 -0.08 -1.43 4.94
N THR A 16 -0.81 -0.34 5.14
CA THR A 16 -2.26 -0.39 5.34
C THR A 16 -2.93 -1.06 4.15
N GLY A 17 -3.74 -2.08 4.40
CA GLY A 17 -4.41 -2.87 3.36
C GLY A 17 -3.55 -4.01 2.78
N GLU A 18 -2.24 -4.04 3.03
CA GLU A 18 -1.37 -5.16 2.66
C GLU A 18 -1.65 -6.35 3.59
N ARG A 19 -2.00 -7.51 3.01
CA ARG A 19 -2.23 -8.75 3.78
C ARG A 19 -1.08 -9.73 3.59
N ILE A 20 -0.68 -10.40 4.67
CA ILE A 20 0.22 -11.56 4.64
C ILE A 20 -0.58 -12.77 4.15
N LEU A 21 -0.08 -13.44 3.12
CA LEU A 21 -0.68 -14.63 2.54
C LEU A 21 -0.15 -15.89 3.23
N ILE A 22 1.18 -16.02 3.27
CA ILE A 22 1.90 -17.15 3.85
C ILE A 22 3.28 -16.71 4.34
N TYR A 23 3.91 -17.50 5.20
CA TYR A 23 5.30 -17.30 5.61
C TYR A 23 6.04 -18.63 5.75
N CYS A 24 7.36 -18.59 5.58
CA CYS A 24 8.24 -19.75 5.78
C CYS A 24 9.43 -19.35 6.65
N ASP A 25 9.76 -20.18 7.64
CA ASP A 25 10.87 -19.95 8.57
C ASP A 25 12.11 -20.78 8.19
N GLY A 26 13.28 -20.33 8.61
CA GLY A 26 14.55 -20.98 8.34
C GLY A 26 14.98 -20.93 6.88
N VAL A 27 14.46 -19.98 6.11
CA VAL A 27 14.83 -19.76 4.72
C VAL A 27 16.20 -19.10 4.69
N GLN A 28 17.06 -19.63 3.82
CA GLN A 28 18.39 -19.11 3.59
C GLN A 28 18.37 -18.28 2.31
N VAL A 29 18.77 -17.01 2.42
CA VAL A 29 18.77 -16.05 1.32
C VAL A 29 20.19 -15.69 0.94
N THR A 30 20.44 -15.65 -0.37
CA THR A 30 21.67 -15.11 -0.95
C THR A 30 21.29 -14.05 -1.97
N LEU A 31 22.01 -12.93 -1.95
CA LEU A 31 21.90 -11.83 -2.89
C LEU A 31 23.25 -11.67 -3.59
N GLU A 32 23.25 -11.65 -4.92
CA GLU A 32 24.44 -11.56 -5.75
C GLU A 32 24.31 -10.43 -6.76
N GLY A 33 25.26 -9.52 -6.77
CA GLY A 33 25.24 -8.34 -7.65
C GLY A 33 24.98 -7.02 -6.90
N GLY A 34 25.40 -5.92 -7.51
CA GLY A 34 25.35 -4.58 -6.93
C GLY A 34 26.19 -4.44 -5.65
N ASN A 35 25.95 -3.33 -4.93
CA ASN A 35 26.54 -3.07 -3.61
C ASN A 35 25.70 -3.68 -2.47
N LEU A 36 25.23 -4.93 -2.66
CA LEU A 36 24.39 -5.62 -1.69
C LEU A 36 25.22 -6.35 -0.62
N PRO A 37 24.64 -6.56 0.58
CA PRO A 37 25.25 -7.37 1.62
C PRO A 37 25.56 -8.78 1.11
N LYS A 38 26.86 -9.14 1.13
CA LYS A 38 27.34 -10.43 0.65
C LYS A 38 27.07 -11.55 1.66
N GLY A 39 27.15 -12.77 1.16
CA GLY A 39 27.03 -13.99 1.94
C GLY A 39 25.59 -14.40 2.18
N SER A 40 25.44 -15.53 2.85
CA SER A 40 24.14 -16.15 3.04
C SER A 40 23.52 -15.74 4.37
N LYS A 41 22.26 -15.33 4.34
CA LYS A 41 21.50 -14.82 5.48
C LYS A 41 20.36 -15.76 5.80
N LYS A 42 20.13 -16.07 7.07
CA LYS A 42 19.05 -16.97 7.49
C LYS A 42 17.98 -16.19 8.20
N GLY A 43 16.73 -16.45 7.83
CA GLY A 43 15.62 -15.71 8.38
C GLY A 43 14.28 -16.31 8.03
N ARG A 44 13.25 -15.47 8.16
CA ARG A 44 11.88 -15.77 7.79
C ARG A 44 11.50 -14.97 6.56
N ILE A 45 10.76 -15.59 5.66
CA ILE A 45 10.22 -14.93 4.49
C ILE A 45 8.70 -14.89 4.57
N TYR A 46 8.13 -13.77 4.17
CA TYR A 46 6.70 -13.50 4.13
C TYR A 46 6.32 -13.21 2.69
N LEU A 47 5.26 -13.85 2.22
CA LEU A 47 4.58 -13.46 1.01
C LEU A 47 3.38 -12.62 1.40
N THR A 48 3.27 -11.43 0.83
CA THR A 48 2.11 -10.58 0.97
C THR A 48 1.36 -10.48 -0.36
N THR A 49 0.20 -9.83 -0.31
CA THR A 49 -0.55 -9.39 -1.50
C THR A 49 0.25 -8.50 -2.46
N HIS A 50 1.37 -7.89 -2.03
CA HIS A 50 2.09 -6.88 -2.83
C HIS A 50 3.56 -7.24 -3.09
N ARG A 51 4.18 -8.02 -2.21
CA ARG A 51 5.63 -8.20 -2.19
C ARG A 51 6.07 -9.43 -1.42
N VAL A 52 7.33 -9.78 -1.64
CA VAL A 52 8.07 -10.72 -0.80
C VAL A 52 8.89 -9.93 0.21
N ILE A 53 8.79 -10.27 1.50
CA ILE A 53 9.54 -9.63 2.58
C ILE A 53 10.40 -10.66 3.28
N PHE A 54 11.67 -10.36 3.47
CA PHE A 54 12.57 -11.16 4.31
C PHE A 54 12.87 -10.40 5.60
N LEU A 55 12.88 -11.15 6.70
CA LEU A 55 13.31 -10.70 8.01
C LEU A 55 14.48 -11.58 8.47
N ASN A 56 15.62 -10.97 8.76
CA ASN A 56 16.79 -11.67 9.28
C ASN A 56 16.57 -12.09 10.73
N ASN A 57 17.06 -13.27 11.10
CA ASN A 57 17.04 -13.72 12.49
C ASN A 57 18.11 -12.98 13.33
N SER A 58 19.18 -12.48 12.70
CA SER A 58 20.24 -11.74 13.37
C SER A 58 19.99 -10.24 13.32
N GLN A 59 19.78 -9.63 14.49
CA GLN A 59 19.67 -8.17 14.66
C GLN A 59 21.03 -7.46 14.63
N LYS A 60 22.13 -8.22 14.60
CA LYS A 60 23.50 -7.69 14.52
C LYS A 60 24.00 -7.59 13.09
N ASP A 61 23.25 -8.13 12.13
CA ASP A 61 23.60 -8.09 10.72
C ASP A 61 23.29 -6.72 10.11
N HIS A 62 24.06 -6.31 9.11
CA HIS A 62 23.76 -5.10 8.34
C HIS A 62 22.47 -5.26 7.54
N LEU A 63 22.10 -6.48 7.15
CA LEU A 63 20.82 -6.76 6.50
C LEU A 63 19.81 -7.27 7.53
N LEU A 64 18.94 -6.40 8.02
CA LEU A 64 17.85 -6.74 8.94
C LEU A 64 16.60 -7.21 8.20
N SER A 65 16.32 -6.60 7.04
CA SER A 65 15.19 -6.99 6.19
C SER A 65 15.42 -6.59 4.73
N PHE A 66 14.72 -7.23 3.81
CA PHE A 66 14.47 -6.63 2.49
C PHE A 66 13.00 -6.77 2.11
N SER A 67 12.56 -5.91 1.21
CA SER A 67 11.22 -5.93 0.62
C SER A 67 11.36 -5.95 -0.91
N MET A 68 10.80 -6.96 -1.57
CA MET A 68 10.79 -7.14 -3.02
C MET A 68 9.35 -7.03 -3.55
N PRO A 69 8.89 -5.83 -3.95
CA PRO A 69 7.64 -5.69 -4.69
C PRO A 69 7.64 -6.51 -5.97
N PHE A 70 6.48 -7.09 -6.33
CA PHE A 70 6.37 -7.97 -7.50
C PHE A 70 6.83 -7.29 -8.80
N PHE A 71 6.56 -5.99 -8.96
CA PHE A 71 6.99 -5.23 -10.14
C PHE A 71 8.53 -5.14 -10.29
N THR A 72 9.28 -5.38 -9.22
CA THR A 72 10.77 -5.36 -9.23
C THR A 72 11.40 -6.70 -9.56
N LEU A 73 10.61 -7.77 -9.67
CA LEU A 73 11.09 -9.13 -9.90
C LEU A 73 11.05 -9.49 -11.39
N ARG A 74 12.05 -10.25 -11.84
CA ARG A 74 12.13 -10.80 -13.20
C ARG A 74 12.65 -12.23 -13.15
N GLN A 75 12.23 -13.06 -14.10
CA GLN A 75 12.72 -14.44 -14.30
C GLN A 75 12.70 -15.24 -12.99
N VAL A 76 11.56 -15.25 -12.30
CA VAL A 76 11.39 -15.99 -11.05
C VAL A 76 11.11 -17.45 -11.38
N GLU A 77 11.96 -18.35 -10.87
CA GLU A 77 11.90 -19.79 -11.13
C GLU A 77 11.94 -20.56 -9.81
N LEU A 78 11.10 -21.60 -9.71
CA LEU A 78 11.13 -22.59 -8.62
C LEU A 78 11.91 -23.80 -9.10
N GLU A 79 13.03 -24.08 -8.43
CA GLU A 79 13.90 -25.22 -8.71
C GLU A 79 13.67 -26.30 -7.65
N GLN A 80 13.50 -27.53 -8.11
CA GLN A 80 13.21 -28.70 -7.26
C GLN A 80 14.25 -29.82 -7.47
N PRO A 81 15.47 -29.66 -6.94
CA PRO A 81 16.50 -30.68 -7.13
C PRO A 81 16.20 -31.92 -6.30
N VAL A 82 16.44 -33.11 -6.86
CA VAL A 82 16.16 -34.40 -6.20
C VAL A 82 16.96 -34.60 -4.91
N PHE A 83 18.19 -34.07 -4.84
CA PHE A 83 19.13 -34.28 -3.74
C PHE A 83 19.52 -33.00 -2.98
N SER A 84 18.74 -31.92 -3.12
CA SER A 84 19.01 -30.68 -2.37
C SER A 84 17.71 -29.98 -1.99
N ALA A 85 17.80 -28.95 -1.14
CA ALA A 85 16.63 -28.17 -0.79
C ALA A 85 16.07 -27.42 -2.02
N ASN A 86 14.75 -27.42 -2.15
CA ASN A 86 14.05 -26.61 -3.14
C ASN A 86 14.38 -25.12 -2.93
N TYR A 87 14.53 -24.39 -4.01
CA TYR A 87 14.86 -22.99 -3.95
C TYR A 87 14.15 -22.17 -5.03
N ILE A 88 13.91 -20.90 -4.73
CA ILE A 88 13.39 -19.93 -5.69
C ILE A 88 14.54 -19.00 -6.06
N LYS A 89 14.76 -18.81 -7.35
CA LYS A 89 15.77 -17.87 -7.86
C LYS A 89 15.14 -16.86 -8.80
N GLY A 90 15.82 -15.75 -9.01
CA GLY A 90 15.45 -14.78 -10.04
C GLY A 90 16.31 -13.53 -9.97
N THR A 91 15.93 -12.53 -10.75
CA THR A 91 16.57 -11.21 -10.73
C THR A 91 15.64 -10.19 -10.08
N VAL A 92 16.20 -9.32 -9.27
CA VAL A 92 15.49 -8.21 -8.63
C VAL A 92 16.15 -6.89 -8.96
N PHE A 93 15.33 -5.87 -9.20
CA PHE A 93 15.76 -4.50 -9.46
C PHE A 93 15.62 -3.64 -8.21
N ALA A 94 16.50 -2.66 -8.04
CA ALA A 94 16.39 -1.68 -6.97
C ALA A 94 15.11 -0.85 -7.15
N GLU A 95 14.45 -0.57 -6.03
CA GLU A 95 13.33 0.38 -5.98
C GLU A 95 13.87 1.79 -5.75
N GLN A 96 13.15 2.81 -6.20
CA GLN A 96 13.51 4.20 -5.90
C GLN A 96 13.56 4.41 -4.39
N GLY A 97 14.66 4.98 -3.88
CA GLY A 97 14.86 5.16 -2.44
C GLY A 97 15.13 3.86 -1.66
N GLY A 98 15.37 2.73 -2.34
CA GLY A 98 15.52 1.41 -1.72
C GLY A 98 16.81 1.16 -0.92
N LYS A 99 17.63 2.19 -0.67
CA LYS A 99 18.96 2.13 -0.02
C LYS A 99 20.03 1.32 -0.76
N TRP A 100 19.81 1.02 -2.04
CA TRP A 100 20.79 0.45 -2.97
C TRP A 100 20.37 0.75 -4.42
N SER A 101 21.21 0.44 -5.40
CA SER A 101 20.95 0.69 -6.83
C SER A 101 21.39 -0.48 -7.71
N GLY A 102 20.81 -0.55 -8.92
CA GLY A 102 21.10 -1.60 -9.91
C GLY A 102 20.15 -2.79 -9.81
N ASN A 103 20.64 -3.95 -10.21
CA ASN A 103 19.94 -5.23 -10.16
C ASN A 103 20.82 -6.29 -9.48
N ALA A 104 20.19 -7.33 -8.97
CA ALA A 104 20.86 -8.44 -8.32
C ALA A 104 20.11 -9.75 -8.58
N ALA A 105 20.85 -10.85 -8.65
CA ALA A 105 20.28 -12.18 -8.54
C ALA A 105 19.97 -12.48 -7.08
N PHE A 106 18.82 -13.09 -6.83
CA PHE A 106 18.45 -13.59 -5.51
C PHE A 106 18.24 -15.10 -5.56
N LYS A 107 18.53 -15.76 -4.43
CA LYS A 107 18.25 -17.18 -4.22
C LYS A 107 17.66 -17.37 -2.83
N LEU A 108 16.51 -18.04 -2.76
CA LEU A 108 15.76 -18.35 -1.54
C LEU A 108 15.73 -19.87 -1.36
N CYS A 109 16.53 -20.42 -0.46
CA CYS A 109 16.61 -21.86 -0.19
C CYS A 109 15.74 -22.26 1.00
N PHE A 110 14.83 -23.21 0.78
CA PHE A 110 13.82 -23.65 1.75
C PHE A 110 14.21 -24.99 2.38
N ASN A 111 15.15 -24.92 3.35
CA ASN A 111 15.71 -26.13 3.99
C ASN A 111 14.71 -26.91 4.86
N LYS A 112 13.56 -26.32 5.21
CA LYS A 112 12.52 -26.93 6.05
C LYS A 112 11.24 -27.30 5.28
N GLY A 113 11.28 -27.28 3.94
CA GLY A 113 10.08 -27.41 3.11
C GLY A 113 9.31 -26.09 2.93
N GLY A 114 8.11 -26.15 2.35
CA GLY A 114 7.26 -24.99 2.06
C GLY A 114 7.57 -24.26 0.75
N ALA A 115 8.62 -24.66 0.03
CA ALA A 115 9.05 -23.99 -1.21
C ALA A 115 8.00 -24.05 -2.32
N ILE A 116 7.26 -25.15 -2.40
CA ILE A 116 6.30 -25.41 -3.48
C ILE A 116 5.09 -24.52 -3.28
N GLU A 117 4.53 -24.57 -2.07
CA GLU A 117 3.41 -23.74 -1.63
C GLU A 117 3.78 -22.26 -1.74
N PHE A 118 4.99 -21.90 -1.31
CA PHE A 118 5.49 -20.54 -1.41
C PHE A 118 5.64 -20.07 -2.85
N GLY A 119 6.26 -20.87 -3.71
CA GLY A 119 6.46 -20.55 -5.12
C GLY A 119 5.14 -20.43 -5.89
N GLN A 120 4.21 -21.36 -5.68
CA GLN A 120 2.88 -21.32 -6.30
C GLN A 120 2.09 -20.09 -5.86
N ALA A 121 2.03 -19.82 -4.56
CA ALA A 121 1.35 -18.64 -4.04
C ALA A 121 2.01 -17.34 -4.53
N MET A 122 3.34 -17.30 -4.63
CA MET A 122 4.07 -16.13 -5.14
C MET A 122 3.74 -15.85 -6.61
N LEU A 123 3.68 -16.88 -7.45
CA LEU A 123 3.28 -16.74 -8.86
C LEU A 123 1.83 -16.27 -8.98
N GLN A 124 0.92 -16.81 -8.17
CA GLN A 124 -0.48 -16.39 -8.17
C GLN A 124 -0.65 -14.94 -7.68
N ALA A 125 0.02 -14.57 -6.58
CA ALA A 125 -0.01 -13.21 -6.05
C ALA A 125 0.59 -12.21 -7.04
N GLY A 126 1.69 -12.56 -7.71
CA GLY A 126 2.30 -11.73 -8.75
C GLY A 126 1.36 -11.47 -9.93
N LYS A 127 0.60 -12.47 -10.38
CA LYS A 127 -0.43 -12.31 -11.43
C LYS A 127 -1.52 -11.33 -11.00
N LEU A 128 -2.10 -11.53 -9.81
CA LEU A 128 -3.16 -10.66 -9.29
C LEU A 128 -2.67 -9.22 -9.07
N ALA A 129 -1.46 -9.06 -8.55
CA ALA A 129 -0.88 -7.73 -8.35
C ALA A 129 -0.66 -7.01 -9.68
N HIS A 130 -0.32 -7.72 -10.75
CA HIS A 130 -0.21 -7.14 -12.09
C HIS A 130 -1.57 -6.66 -12.61
N GLU A 131 -2.63 -7.45 -12.46
CA GLU A 131 -3.99 -7.09 -12.89
C GLU A 131 -4.51 -5.84 -12.16
N VAL A 132 -4.31 -5.76 -10.84
CA VAL A 132 -4.72 -4.59 -10.05
C VAL A 132 -3.93 -3.34 -10.45
N PHE A 133 -2.63 -3.48 -10.74
CA PHE A 133 -1.79 -2.35 -11.15
C PHE A 133 -2.18 -1.80 -12.54
N MET A 134 -2.80 -2.62 -13.39
CA MET A 134 -3.27 -2.22 -14.73
C MET A 134 -4.72 -1.70 -14.73
N ALA A 135 -5.42 -1.74 -13.60
CA ALA A 135 -6.75 -1.13 -13.44
C ALA A 135 -6.63 0.39 -13.22
N GLU A 136 -5.98 1.09 -14.16
CA GLU A 136 -6.06 2.55 -14.24
C GLU A 136 -7.40 2.96 -14.86
N ALA A 137 -8.15 3.71 -14.07
CA ALA A 137 -9.52 4.20 -14.26
C ALA A 137 -10.64 3.17 -13.98
N PRO A 138 -11.50 3.42 -12.96
CA PRO A 138 -12.78 2.72 -12.90
C PRO A 138 -13.53 2.95 -14.22
N PRO A 139 -14.30 1.97 -14.71
CA PRO A 139 -15.10 2.15 -15.92
C PRO A 139 -15.92 3.44 -15.76
N PRO A 140 -16.02 4.28 -16.81
CA PRO A 140 -16.85 5.47 -16.78
C PRO A 140 -18.23 5.08 -16.24
N TYR A 141 -18.69 5.77 -15.19
CA TYR A 141 -20.05 5.59 -14.70
C TYR A 141 -20.99 5.70 -15.92
N PRO A 142 -21.93 4.76 -16.12
CA PRO A 142 -22.97 4.93 -17.12
C PRO A 142 -23.64 6.26 -16.82
N GLY A 143 -23.33 7.27 -17.63
CA GLY A 143 -23.91 8.59 -17.48
C GLY A 143 -25.42 8.41 -17.58
N VAL A 144 -26.13 8.87 -16.56
CA VAL A 144 -27.53 9.26 -16.75
C VAL A 144 -27.56 10.16 -17.97
N ASP A 145 -28.35 9.75 -18.97
CA ASP A 145 -28.62 10.50 -20.18
C ASP A 145 -28.88 11.97 -19.82
N SER A 146 -28.09 12.87 -20.38
CA SER A 146 -28.19 14.32 -20.17
C SER A 146 -29.54 14.91 -20.63
N ASN A 147 -30.42 14.12 -21.25
CA ASN A 147 -31.80 14.48 -21.57
C ASN A 147 -32.87 13.99 -20.57
N LEU A 148 -32.50 13.28 -19.50
CA LEU A 148 -33.44 12.89 -18.45
C LEU A 148 -33.28 13.79 -17.22
N ASN A 149 -34.25 14.69 -17.03
CA ASN A 149 -34.39 15.52 -15.84
C ASN A 149 -34.17 14.69 -14.55
N PRO A 150 -33.19 15.00 -13.68
CA PRO A 150 -32.83 14.14 -12.54
C PRO A 150 -33.79 14.15 -11.35
N TYR A 151 -34.95 14.81 -11.45
CA TYR A 151 -35.81 15.02 -10.29
C TYR A 151 -37.05 14.12 -10.37
N PRO A 152 -37.18 13.11 -9.48
CA PRO A 152 -38.49 12.60 -9.15
C PRO A 152 -39.32 13.75 -8.59
N THR A 153 -40.51 13.91 -9.15
CA THR A 153 -41.52 14.86 -8.68
C THR A 153 -41.92 14.54 -7.24
N GLY A 154 -41.30 15.27 -6.31
CA GLY A 154 -41.92 15.99 -5.20
C GLY A 154 -42.56 15.19 -4.06
N SER A 155 -41.96 15.30 -2.87
CA SER A 155 -42.70 15.28 -1.60
C SER A 155 -42.38 16.56 -0.80
N ALA A 156 -43.32 17.02 0.04
CA ALA A 156 -43.22 18.29 0.75
C ALA A 156 -42.03 18.39 1.74
N GLN A 157 -41.37 17.28 2.05
CA GLN A 157 -40.17 17.23 2.89
C GLN A 157 -38.93 17.81 2.19
N ASP A 158 -38.94 17.90 0.85
CA ASP A 158 -37.79 18.33 0.02
C ASP A 158 -37.57 19.86 -0.01
N ALA A 159 -38.56 20.66 0.40
CA ALA A 159 -38.42 22.12 0.39
C ALA A 159 -37.34 22.61 1.37
N LYS A 160 -37.25 21.98 2.55
CA LYS A 160 -36.27 22.34 3.59
C LYS A 160 -34.85 21.90 3.23
N ALA A 161 -34.71 20.81 2.47
CA ALA A 161 -33.43 20.32 1.97
C ALA A 161 -32.91 21.19 0.81
N ARG A 162 -33.81 21.72 -0.03
CA ARG A 162 -33.47 22.61 -1.15
C ARG A 162 -32.94 23.98 -0.69
N GLU A 163 -33.42 24.49 0.44
CA GLU A 163 -32.91 25.73 1.04
C GLU A 163 -31.50 25.55 1.64
N ALA A 164 -31.22 24.38 2.22
CA ALA A 164 -29.89 24.03 2.74
C ALA A 164 -28.86 23.81 1.62
N ALA A 165 -29.26 23.31 0.45
CA ALA A 165 -28.38 23.13 -0.72
C ALA A 165 -28.15 24.43 -1.51
N ALA A 166 -29.04 25.42 -1.40
CA ALA A 166 -28.86 26.76 -1.97
C ALA A 166 -27.93 27.66 -1.12
N SER A 167 -27.64 27.24 0.11
CA SER A 167 -26.63 27.87 0.97
C SER A 167 -25.24 27.75 0.31
N SER A 168 -24.76 28.87 -0.22
CA SER A 168 -23.50 28.99 -0.97
C SER A 168 -22.26 28.95 -0.07
N ALA A 169 -22.19 27.97 0.83
CA ALA A 169 -21.09 27.78 1.79
C ALA A 169 -20.02 26.78 1.31
N TYR A 170 -20.22 26.11 0.18
CA TYR A 170 -19.27 25.14 -0.36
C TYR A 170 -18.56 25.66 -1.62
N TYR A 171 -17.23 25.61 -1.54
CA TYR A 171 -16.29 26.02 -2.59
C TYR A 171 -16.55 25.25 -3.89
N ASN A 172 -16.82 25.98 -4.98
CA ASN A 172 -16.98 25.42 -6.33
C ASN A 172 -15.73 25.69 -7.18
N PRO A 173 -14.91 24.67 -7.49
CA PRO A 173 -13.67 24.84 -8.25
C PRO A 173 -13.88 25.14 -9.75
N ALA A 174 -15.12 25.10 -10.27
CA ALA A 174 -15.42 25.35 -11.67
C ALA A 174 -15.67 26.83 -12.03
N ASN A 175 -15.71 27.74 -11.03
CA ASN A 175 -15.93 29.16 -11.29
C ASN A 175 -15.07 30.05 -10.37
N PRO A 176 -13.81 30.36 -10.76
CA PRO A 176 -12.84 31.03 -9.88
C PRO A 176 -13.11 32.53 -9.64
N HIS A 177 -14.19 33.11 -10.18
CA HIS A 177 -14.41 34.56 -10.19
C HIS A 177 -15.42 35.11 -9.18
N ASN A 178 -15.99 34.31 -8.27
CA ASN A 178 -16.85 34.84 -7.22
C ASN A 178 -16.33 34.49 -5.83
N VAL A 179 -15.30 35.22 -5.39
CA VAL A 179 -14.98 35.35 -3.97
C VAL A 179 -15.98 36.36 -3.39
N TYR A 180 -17.08 35.86 -2.81
CA TYR A 180 -17.89 36.69 -1.93
C TYR A 180 -17.16 36.76 -0.59
N MET A 181 -16.46 37.87 -0.32
CA MET A 181 -16.05 38.20 1.05
C MET A 181 -17.34 38.42 1.84
N PRO A 182 -17.61 37.65 2.91
CA PRO A 182 -18.69 38.01 3.81
C PRO A 182 -18.38 39.41 4.37
N SER A 183 -19.30 40.35 4.15
CA SER A 183 -19.33 41.63 4.85
C SER A 183 -19.10 41.39 6.34
N PRO A 184 -18.33 42.23 7.06
CA PRO A 184 -18.09 42.02 8.48
C PRO A 184 -19.43 41.94 9.21
N SER A 185 -19.75 40.76 9.70
CA SER A 185 -20.87 40.49 10.59
C SER A 185 -20.77 41.44 11.78
N GLU A 186 -21.90 42.01 12.18
CA GLU A 186 -22.04 42.88 13.34
C GLU A 186 -21.23 42.37 14.54
N PRO A 187 -20.58 43.27 15.31
CA PRO A 187 -19.81 42.86 16.47
C PRO A 187 -20.71 42.13 17.47
N PRO A 188 -20.23 41.04 18.08
CA PRO A 188 -21.01 40.29 19.05
C PRO A 188 -21.39 41.17 20.24
N PRO A 189 -22.53 40.89 20.90
CA PRO A 189 -23.00 41.67 22.03
C PRO A 189 -21.95 41.71 23.16
N PRO A 190 -21.81 42.84 23.90
CA PRO A 190 -20.82 42.98 24.96
C PRO A 190 -20.98 41.95 26.08
N TYR A 191 -19.85 41.44 26.57
CA TYR A 191 -19.77 40.51 27.71
C TYR A 191 -19.99 41.23 29.05
N SER A 192 -21.21 41.66 29.30
CA SER A 192 -21.69 42.09 30.62
C SER A 192 -23.20 41.87 30.56
N GLU A 193 -23.78 40.79 31.10
CA GLU A 193 -23.80 40.46 32.52
C GLU A 193 -24.02 38.94 32.73
N ILE A 194 -22.99 38.18 33.12
CA ILE A 194 -23.19 36.90 33.83
C ILE A 194 -22.36 36.99 35.10
N GLY A 195 -22.89 37.73 36.06
CA GLY A 195 -22.16 38.09 37.26
C GLY A 195 -23.04 38.60 38.39
N LYS A 196 -24.19 37.97 38.64
CA LYS A 196 -24.85 38.05 39.95
C LYS A 196 -25.32 36.66 40.39
N LYS A 197 -24.43 35.98 41.10
CA LYS A 197 -24.83 35.00 42.11
C LYS A 197 -25.41 35.78 43.29
N THR A 198 -26.62 35.44 43.68
CA THR A 198 -27.20 35.67 45.02
C THR A 198 -28.08 34.44 45.25
N ASN A 199 -27.59 33.48 46.04
CA ASN A 199 -27.90 33.32 47.47
C ASN A 199 -29.39 33.20 47.73
#